data_AF-A0A2U8E346-F1
#
_entry.id   AF-A0A2U8E346-F1
#
_cell.length_a   1.000
_cell.length_b   1.000
_cell.length_c   1.000
_cell.angle_alpha   90.00
_cell.angle_beta   90.00
_cell.angle_gamma   90.00
#
_symmetry.space_group_name_H-M   'P 1'
#
loop_
_entity.id
_entity.type
_entity.pdbx_description
1 polymer ?
#
loop_
_entity_poly.entity_id
_entity_poly.type
_entity_poly.pdbx_seq_one_letter_code
_entity_poly.pdbx_strand_id
1 'polypeptide(L)'
;MDVRANARAKGGRAMTCRASRQRRRAFTIVEVLVALAICAMMGVMLVGAYMNVLYAYEAAAANPKRNLDLRFARNMLLAEADFETAQKGDSFEGATGRQVKWSAVIEATNTANLFHVTFTCELSAGNTPDEKEETITEVFRLLRPTWSTTSGFSPDAATLRAEARDRIVQDQQPSPLSGFGSSSSSSGGSGGGKSGGGTKSGGGGGNKQGSRAGGNTGGGGAPKR
;
A
#
# COMPACT_ATOMS: atom_id res chain seq x y z
N MET A 1 -38.36 -101.45 6.60
CA MET A 1 -38.17 -102.36 7.75
C MET A 1 -36.68 -102.31 8.04
N ASP A 2 -36.14 -101.78 9.12
CA ASP A 2 -36.56 -101.49 10.51
C ASP A 2 -35.95 -100.12 10.91
N VAL A 3 -36.57 -99.21 11.67
CA VAL A 3 -37.24 -99.27 12.99
C VAL A 3 -36.25 -99.48 14.15
N ARG A 4 -36.05 -98.38 14.91
CA ARG A 4 -35.57 -98.29 16.32
C ARG A 4 -34.11 -98.70 16.56
N ALA A 5 -33.36 -98.13 17.49
CA ALA A 5 -33.44 -96.96 18.35
C ALA A 5 -32.05 -96.94 19.02
N ASN A 6 -31.49 -95.78 19.34
CA ASN A 6 -30.70 -95.74 20.55
C ASN A 6 -30.75 -94.38 21.23
N ALA A 7 -30.89 -94.46 22.54
CA ALA A 7 -31.35 -93.42 23.41
C ALA A 7 -30.18 -92.59 23.96
N ARG A 8 -30.47 -91.31 24.19
CA ARG A 8 -30.21 -90.59 25.44
C ARG A 8 -28.75 -90.41 25.90
N ALA A 9 -28.28 -89.17 25.82
CA ALA A 9 -27.58 -88.47 26.90
C ALA A 9 -27.60 -86.96 26.61
N LYS A 10 -28.47 -86.17 27.26
CA LYS A 10 -28.11 -85.30 28.40
C LYS A 10 -26.73 -84.64 28.27
N GLY A 11 -26.74 -83.34 28.02
CA GLY A 11 -25.55 -82.49 28.12
C GLY A 11 -25.86 -81.06 27.69
N GLY A 12 -26.62 -80.35 28.52
CA GLY A 12 -26.84 -78.91 28.33
C GLY A 12 -25.50 -78.20 28.31
N ARG A 13 -25.14 -77.62 27.16
CA ARG A 13 -24.00 -76.71 27.08
C ARG A 13 -24.40 -75.40 27.73
N ALA A 14 -23.92 -75.23 28.96
CA ALA A 14 -23.98 -73.98 29.69
C ALA A 14 -23.49 -72.83 28.78
N MET A 15 -24.33 -71.81 28.61
CA MET A 15 -23.85 -70.49 28.21
C MET A 15 -22.88 -70.05 29.29
N THR A 16 -21.58 -70.12 29.00
CA THR A 16 -20.60 -69.34 29.74
C THR A 16 -20.85 -67.88 29.38
N CYS A 17 -21.77 -67.23 30.10
CA CYS A 17 -21.81 -65.79 30.21
C CYS A 17 -20.45 -65.38 30.79
N ARG A 18 -19.54 -64.97 29.91
CA ARG A 18 -18.29 -64.33 30.32
C ARG A 18 -18.70 -62.96 30.83
N ALA A 19 -19.12 -62.90 32.09
CA ALA A 19 -19.36 -61.67 32.80
C ALA A 19 -18.04 -60.89 32.76
N SER A 20 -17.94 -59.93 31.85
CA SER A 20 -16.96 -58.87 31.96
C SER A 20 -17.26 -58.20 33.29
N ARG A 21 -16.50 -58.56 34.33
CA ARG A 21 -16.41 -57.76 35.54
C ARG A 21 -15.85 -56.41 35.08
N GLN A 22 -16.73 -55.51 34.66
CA GLN A 22 -16.48 -54.10 34.74
C GLN A 22 -16.19 -53.87 36.21
N ARG A 23 -14.89 -53.82 36.54
CA ARG A 23 -14.44 -53.36 37.83
C ARG A 23 -15.01 -51.95 37.90
N ARG A 24 -16.11 -51.78 38.62
CA ARG A 24 -16.55 -50.47 39.08
C ARG A 24 -15.43 -50.01 40.00
N ARG A 25 -14.43 -49.36 39.41
CA ARG A 25 -13.36 -48.70 40.12
C ARG A 25 -14.06 -47.55 40.83
N ALA A 26 -14.22 -47.68 42.14
CA ALA A 26 -14.59 -46.55 42.97
C ALA A 26 -13.49 -45.48 42.82
N PHE A 27 -13.87 -44.21 42.82
CA PHE A 27 -12.92 -43.11 42.79
C PHE A 27 -11.96 -43.25 43.97
N THR A 28 -10.68 -43.41 43.67
CA THR A 28 -9.67 -43.40 44.73
C THR A 28 -9.45 -41.96 45.19
N ILE A 29 -9.22 -41.74 46.48
CA ILE A 29 -8.94 -40.39 47.01
C ILE A 29 -7.76 -39.75 46.27
N VAL A 30 -6.75 -40.55 45.90
CA VAL A 30 -5.58 -40.11 45.13
C VAL A 30 -5.96 -39.60 43.74
N GLU A 31 -6.88 -40.27 43.04
CA GLU A 31 -7.35 -39.83 41.71
C GLU A 31 -8.07 -38.48 41.77
N VAL A 32 -8.91 -38.27 42.78
CA VAL A 32 -9.58 -36.98 43.01
C VAL A 32 -8.57 -35.89 43.36
N LEU A 33 -7.56 -36.20 44.20
CA LEU A 33 -6.50 -35.24 44.53
C LEU A 33 -5.67 -34.84 43.30
N VAL A 34 -5.33 -35.80 42.43
CA VAL A 34 -4.60 -35.51 41.18
C VAL A 34 -5.47 -34.68 40.22
N ALA A 35 -6.75 -35.01 40.07
CA ALA A 35 -7.68 -34.24 39.25
C ALA A 35 -7.84 -32.80 39.76
N LEU A 36 -7.96 -32.61 41.08
CA LEU A 36 -8.03 -31.29 41.71
C LEU A 36 -6.72 -30.50 41.51
N ALA A 37 -5.56 -31.14 41.63
CA ALA A 37 -4.27 -30.51 41.39
C ALA A 37 -4.12 -30.02 39.94
N ILE A 38 -4.49 -30.85 38.96
CA ILE A 38 -4.46 -30.49 37.55
C ILE A 38 -5.47 -29.38 37.23
N CYS A 39 -6.67 -29.45 37.79
CA CYS A 39 -7.70 -28.43 37.63
C CYS A 39 -7.24 -27.07 38.18
N ALA A 40 -6.62 -27.04 39.36
CA ALA A 40 -6.08 -25.83 39.95
C ALA A 40 -4.97 -25.21 39.07
N MET A 41 -4.05 -26.02 38.56
CA MET A 41 -2.99 -25.55 37.66
C MET A 41 -3.54 -24.98 36.35
N MET A 42 -4.54 -25.64 35.75
CA MET A 42 -5.21 -25.11 34.56
C MET A 42 -5.93 -23.78 34.84
N GLY A 43 -6.54 -23.63 36.01
CA GLY A 43 -7.16 -22.37 36.43
C GLY A 43 -6.16 -21.21 36.45
N VAL A 44 -4.96 -21.42 37.00
CA VAL A 44 -3.90 -20.41 37.02
C VAL A 44 -3.42 -20.06 35.60
N MET A 45 -3.24 -21.07 34.74
CA MET A 45 -2.88 -20.84 33.33
C MET A 45 -3.95 -20.05 32.57
N LEU A 46 -5.22 -20.35 32.81
CA LEU A 46 -6.34 -19.63 32.18
C LEU A 46 -6.37 -18.17 32.60
N VAL A 47 -6.12 -17.86 33.88
CA VAL A 47 -6.02 -16.47 34.37
C VAL A 47 -4.86 -15.74 33.70
N GLY A 48 -3.69 -16.38 33.56
CA GLY A 48 -2.56 -15.79 32.84
C GLY A 48 -2.87 -15.49 31.37
N ALA A 49 -3.51 -16.44 30.68
CA ALA A 49 -3.95 -16.24 29.30
C ALA A 49 -5.00 -15.13 29.17
N TYR A 50 -5.95 -15.05 30.11
CA TYR A 50 -6.98 -14.02 30.15
C TYR A 50 -6.37 -12.62 30.29
N MET A 51 -5.46 -12.43 31.25
CA MET A 51 -4.78 -11.13 31.42
C MET A 51 -4.00 -10.72 30.17
N ASN A 52 -3.35 -11.66 29.49
CA ASN A 52 -2.66 -11.39 28.23
C ASN A 52 -3.63 -10.95 27.13
N VAL A 53 -4.81 -11.60 27.03
CA VAL A 53 -5.85 -11.19 26.08
C VAL A 53 -6.35 -9.78 26.38
N LEU A 54 -6.55 -9.42 27.64
CA LEU A 54 -6.98 -8.08 28.04
C LEU A 54 -5.95 -7.02 27.63
N TYR A 55 -4.66 -7.25 27.92
CA TYR A 55 -3.59 -6.36 27.48
C TYR A 55 -3.50 -6.27 25.96
N ALA A 56 -3.68 -7.40 25.25
CA ALA A 56 -3.70 -7.40 23.80
C ALA A 56 -4.87 -6.58 23.24
N TYR A 57 -6.03 -6.57 23.90
CA TYR A 57 -7.18 -5.76 23.48
C TYR A 57 -6.96 -4.26 23.66
N GLU A 58 -6.39 -3.83 24.79
CA GLU A 58 -6.07 -2.42 25.02
C GLU A 58 -5.02 -1.93 24.01
N ALA A 59 -3.97 -2.73 23.78
CA ALA A 59 -2.98 -2.45 22.75
C ALA A 59 -3.59 -2.44 21.33
N ALA A 60 -4.51 -3.37 21.03
CA ALA A 60 -5.20 -3.42 19.75
C ALA A 60 -6.13 -2.23 19.53
N ALA A 61 -6.72 -1.66 20.58
CA ALA A 61 -7.62 -0.52 20.49
C ALA A 61 -6.89 0.82 20.25
N ALA A 62 -5.64 0.95 20.69
CA ALA A 62 -4.83 2.17 20.49
C ALA A 62 -4.29 2.29 19.05
N ASN A 63 -3.94 1.17 18.42
CA ASN A 63 -3.36 1.12 17.07
C ASN A 63 -4.22 1.69 15.92
N PRO A 64 -5.55 1.43 15.82
CA PRO A 64 -6.33 1.91 14.68
C PRO A 64 -6.42 3.43 14.61
N LYS A 65 -6.50 4.12 15.76
CA LYS A 65 -6.57 5.59 15.79
C LYS A 65 -5.28 6.22 15.27
N ARG A 66 -4.13 5.75 15.77
CA ARG A 66 -2.80 6.14 15.28
C ARG A 66 -2.63 5.89 13.79
N ASN A 67 -3.07 4.73 13.31
CA ASN A 67 -2.98 4.37 11.89
C ASN A 67 -3.89 5.26 11.02
N LEU A 68 -5.06 5.67 11.52
CA LEU A 68 -5.93 6.61 10.81
C LEU A 68 -5.25 7.96 10.62
N ASP A 69 -4.64 8.52 11.68
CA ASP A 69 -3.94 9.81 11.60
C ASP A 69 -2.77 9.75 10.60
N LEU A 70 -1.96 8.68 10.65
CA LEU A 70 -0.87 8.47 9.70
C LEU A 70 -1.36 8.34 8.26
N ARG A 71 -2.41 7.56 8.03
CA ARG A 71 -3.00 7.37 6.70
C ARG A 71 -3.59 8.68 6.19
N PHE A 72 -4.18 9.48 7.06
CA PHE A 72 -4.70 10.79 6.70
C PHE A 72 -3.57 11.74 6.32
N ALA A 73 -2.53 11.85 7.14
CA ALA A 73 -1.35 12.65 6.86
C ALA A 73 -0.67 12.25 5.53
N ARG A 74 -0.55 10.93 5.29
CA ARG A 74 -0.05 10.40 4.02
C ARG A 74 -0.95 10.78 2.85
N ASN A 75 -2.27 10.70 3.01
CA ASN A 75 -3.20 11.12 1.97
C ASN A 75 -3.11 12.62 1.68
N MET A 76 -2.86 13.48 2.69
CA MET A 76 -2.61 14.91 2.46
C MET A 76 -1.36 15.14 1.63
N LEU A 77 -0.24 14.49 1.99
CA LEU A 77 0.99 14.54 1.17
C LEU A 77 0.73 14.09 -0.28
N LEU A 78 -0.03 13.01 -0.45
CA LEU A 78 -0.35 12.46 -1.77
C LEU A 78 -1.29 13.36 -2.59
N ALA A 79 -2.14 14.15 -1.92
CA ALA A 79 -3.05 15.10 -2.56
C ALA A 79 -2.34 16.39 -2.99
N GLU A 80 -1.27 16.77 -2.29
CA GLU A 80 -0.59 18.04 -2.54
C GLU A 80 0.03 18.08 -3.95
N ALA A 81 -0.37 19.08 -4.74
CA ALA A 81 0.01 19.17 -6.15
C ALA A 81 1.43 19.74 -6.32
N ASP A 82 1.78 20.66 -5.43
CA ASP A 82 3.01 21.44 -5.44
C ASP A 82 4.11 20.78 -4.59
N PHE A 83 5.35 20.93 -5.05
CA PHE A 83 6.51 20.30 -4.41
C PHE A 83 6.90 21.04 -3.12
N GLU A 84 6.98 22.36 -3.15
CA GLU A 84 7.46 23.16 -2.00
C GLU A 84 6.49 23.01 -0.82
N THR A 85 5.19 23.01 -1.15
CA THR A 85 4.12 22.80 -0.19
C THR A 85 4.16 21.40 0.41
N ALA A 86 4.42 20.37 -0.41
CA ALA A 86 4.57 18.99 0.06
C ALA A 86 5.80 18.78 0.97
N GLN A 87 6.91 19.50 0.72
CA GLN A 87 8.12 19.39 1.54
C GLN A 87 7.97 20.11 2.89
N LYS A 88 7.36 21.30 2.89
CA LYS A 88 7.06 22.06 4.11
C LYS A 88 6.14 21.27 5.05
N GLY A 89 5.22 20.51 4.47
CA GLY A 89 4.23 19.74 5.19
C GLY A 89 3.14 20.60 5.84
N ASP A 90 2.32 19.96 6.65
CA ASP A 90 1.15 20.59 7.27
C ASP A 90 0.90 20.04 8.68
N SER A 91 0.04 20.72 9.44
CA SER A 91 -0.40 20.30 10.76
C SER A 91 -1.92 20.26 10.85
N PHE A 92 -2.45 19.19 11.43
CA PHE A 92 -3.88 19.00 11.61
C PHE A 92 -4.18 18.40 12.98
N GLU A 93 -5.44 18.53 13.41
CA GLU A 93 -5.94 17.88 14.60
C GLU A 93 -6.39 16.45 14.26
N GLY A 94 -5.72 15.46 14.85
CA GLY A 94 -6.00 14.04 14.66
C GLY A 94 -7.29 13.59 15.33
N ALA A 95 -7.68 12.33 15.09
CA ALA A 95 -8.97 11.78 15.53
C ALA A 95 -9.16 11.74 17.06
N THR A 96 -8.07 11.83 17.84
CA THR A 96 -8.10 11.89 19.31
C THR A 96 -7.98 13.30 19.89
N GLY A 97 -8.05 14.34 19.07
CA GLY A 97 -7.84 15.74 19.50
C GLY A 97 -6.37 16.10 19.69
N ARG A 98 -5.48 15.25 19.16
CA ARG A 98 -4.02 15.40 19.25
C ARG A 98 -3.51 16.15 18.04
N GLN A 99 -2.57 17.07 18.23
CA GLN A 99 -1.94 17.76 17.10
C GLN A 99 -0.98 16.81 16.38
N VAL A 100 -1.17 16.67 15.08
CA VAL A 100 -0.33 15.86 14.19
C VAL A 100 0.32 16.80 13.19
N LYS A 101 1.65 16.79 13.17
CA LYS A 101 2.45 17.55 12.23
C LYS A 101 3.20 16.59 11.32
N TRP A 102 3.08 16.76 10.01
CA TRP A 102 3.83 15.95 9.07
C TRP A 102 4.73 16.81 8.21
N SER A 103 5.83 16.23 7.78
CA SER A 103 6.78 16.84 6.85
C SER A 103 7.38 15.75 5.96
N ALA A 104 7.89 16.12 4.80
CA ALA A 104 8.49 15.16 3.89
C ALA A 104 9.78 15.70 3.28
N VAL A 105 10.81 14.87 3.25
CA VAL A 105 12.01 15.13 2.48
C VAL A 105 11.89 14.37 1.17
N ILE A 106 11.92 15.11 0.05
CA ILE A 106 11.68 14.58 -1.28
C ILE A 106 12.96 14.72 -2.09
N GLU A 107 13.46 13.60 -2.63
CA GLU A 107 14.68 13.52 -3.42
C GLU A 107 14.36 12.99 -4.83
N ALA A 108 15.02 13.56 -5.85
CA ALA A 108 14.91 13.08 -7.22
C ALA A 108 15.63 11.73 -7.38
N THR A 109 15.07 10.83 -8.18
CA THR A 109 15.74 9.57 -8.54
C THR A 109 16.24 9.60 -9.99
N ASN A 110 17.04 8.62 -10.38
CA ASN A 110 17.51 8.42 -11.77
C ASN A 110 16.39 7.95 -12.73
N THR A 111 15.13 8.23 -12.40
CA THR A 111 13.98 7.90 -13.23
C THR A 111 13.06 9.10 -13.21
N ALA A 112 12.70 9.58 -14.40
CA ALA A 112 11.85 10.75 -14.53
C ALA A 112 10.53 10.56 -13.78
N ASN A 113 10.09 11.61 -13.08
CA ASN A 113 8.85 11.67 -12.29
C ASN A 113 8.80 10.75 -11.06
N LEU A 114 9.85 9.95 -10.80
CA LEU A 114 9.93 9.08 -9.64
C LEU A 114 10.76 9.74 -8.55
N PHE A 115 10.18 9.88 -7.37
CA PHE A 115 10.79 10.56 -6.24
C PHE A 115 10.93 9.61 -5.06
N HIS A 116 12.03 9.75 -4.34
CA HIS A 116 12.24 9.09 -3.07
C HIS A 116 11.75 10.03 -1.97
N VAL A 117 10.82 9.56 -1.14
CA VAL A 117 10.15 10.38 -0.15
C VAL A 117 10.37 9.77 1.23
N THR A 118 11.01 10.54 2.10
CA THR A 118 11.12 10.27 3.52
C THR A 118 10.06 11.10 4.22
N PHE A 119 8.96 10.46 4.59
CA PHE A 119 7.83 11.06 5.28
C PHE A 119 8.03 10.93 6.79
N THR A 120 7.91 12.05 7.51
CA THR A 120 8.01 12.08 8.96
C THR A 120 6.72 12.66 9.52
N CYS A 121 6.10 11.91 10.42
CA CYS A 121 4.90 12.30 11.15
C CYS A 121 5.24 12.43 12.64
N GLU A 122 5.06 13.62 13.19
CA GLU A 122 5.20 13.95 14.60
C GLU A 122 3.81 14.02 15.21
N LEU A 123 3.51 13.08 16.10
CA LEU A 123 2.27 13.06 16.84
C LEU A 123 2.55 13.61 18.23
N SER A 124 1.89 14.71 18.60
CA SER A 124 2.09 15.39 19.89
C SER A 124 1.63 14.50 21.06
N ALA A 125 1.89 14.92 22.30
CA ALA A 125 1.25 14.31 23.46
C ALA A 125 -0.25 14.56 23.41
N GLY A 126 -1.04 13.54 23.73
CA GLY A 126 -2.49 13.67 23.81
C GLY A 126 -2.97 14.13 25.18
N ASN A 127 -4.28 14.21 25.37
CA ASN A 127 -4.89 14.57 26.65
C ASN A 127 -4.89 13.41 27.66
N THR A 128 -4.48 12.21 27.24
CA THR A 128 -4.40 11.02 28.09
C THR A 128 -2.95 10.64 28.38
N PRO A 129 -2.64 10.12 29.58
CA PRO A 129 -1.26 9.80 29.99
C PRO A 129 -0.58 8.70 29.16
N ASP A 130 -1.36 7.88 28.42
CA ASP A 130 -0.83 6.87 27.50
C ASP A 130 -0.43 7.44 26.13
N GLU A 131 -0.92 8.63 25.75
CA GLU A 131 -0.63 9.26 24.47
C GLU A 131 0.66 10.09 24.55
N LYS A 132 1.80 9.41 24.41
CA LYS A 132 3.12 10.05 24.35
C LYS A 132 3.40 10.66 22.98
N GLU A 133 4.33 11.62 22.96
CA GLU A 133 4.92 12.12 21.72
C GLU A 133 5.59 10.96 20.97
N GLU A 134 5.24 10.80 19.70
CA GLU A 134 5.74 9.73 18.85
C GLU A 134 6.14 10.32 17.50
N THR A 135 7.33 9.98 17.03
CA THR A 135 7.81 10.33 15.69
C THR A 135 7.88 9.08 14.85
N ILE A 136 7.14 9.08 13.74
CA ILE A 136 7.02 7.94 12.83
C ILE A 136 7.60 8.36 11.48
N THR A 137 8.61 7.63 11.04
CA THR A 137 9.27 7.86 9.75
C THR A 137 8.97 6.71 8.80
N GLU A 138 8.48 7.05 7.61
CA GLU A 138 8.20 6.11 6.54
C GLU A 138 8.95 6.52 5.28
N VAL A 139 9.48 5.54 4.55
CA VAL A 139 10.20 5.76 3.31
C VAL A 139 9.49 5.05 2.18
N PHE A 140 9.13 5.80 1.14
CA PHE A 140 8.46 5.25 -0.03
C PHE A 140 8.81 6.03 -1.30
N ARG A 141 8.42 5.47 -2.45
CA ARG A 141 8.62 6.11 -3.75
C ARG A 141 7.30 6.63 -4.29
N LEU A 142 7.28 7.86 -4.80
CA LEU A 142 6.10 8.48 -5.40
C LEU A 142 6.34 8.84 -6.86
N LEU A 143 5.35 8.53 -7.70
CA LEU A 143 5.32 8.96 -9.09
C LEU A 143 4.47 10.23 -9.21
N ARG A 144 5.11 11.39 -9.44
CA ARG A 144 4.42 12.69 -9.51
C ARG A 144 4.91 13.54 -10.69
N PRO A 145 4.30 13.41 -11.88
CA PRO A 145 4.69 14.20 -13.05
C PRO A 145 4.61 15.72 -12.82
N THR A 146 3.69 16.20 -11.99
CA THR A 146 3.50 17.63 -11.69
C THR A 146 4.71 18.28 -11.01
N TRP A 147 5.45 17.54 -10.19
CA TRP A 147 6.64 18.06 -9.49
C TRP A 147 7.83 18.25 -10.41
N SER A 148 7.90 17.48 -11.50
CA SER A 148 8.98 17.60 -12.50
C SER A 148 8.81 18.80 -13.44
N THR A 149 7.61 19.38 -13.51
CA THR A 149 7.28 20.52 -14.39
C THR A 149 7.46 21.87 -13.70
N THR A 150 7.46 21.90 -12.36
CA THR A 150 7.81 23.09 -11.59
C THR A 150 9.32 23.33 -11.76
N SER A 151 9.67 24.51 -12.27
CA SER A 151 10.95 24.85 -12.91
C SER A 151 12.19 24.91 -12.00
N GLY A 152 12.23 24.16 -10.91
CA GLY A 152 13.32 24.20 -9.92
C GLY A 152 13.90 22.86 -9.49
N PHE A 153 13.18 21.74 -9.61
CA PHE A 153 13.58 20.50 -8.92
C PHE A 153 14.30 19.46 -9.80
N SER A 154 14.01 19.38 -11.09
CA SER A 154 14.64 18.40 -11.99
C SER A 154 15.09 19.06 -13.30
N PRO A 155 16.26 19.73 -13.33
CA PRO A 155 16.87 20.17 -14.58
C PRO A 155 17.06 19.01 -15.58
N ASP A 156 17.10 17.77 -15.08
CA ASP A 156 17.32 16.55 -15.86
C ASP A 156 16.05 15.74 -16.19
N ALA A 157 14.83 16.16 -15.82
CA ALA A 157 13.65 15.34 -16.14
C ALA A 157 13.39 15.22 -17.65
N ALA A 158 13.76 16.24 -18.44
CA ALA A 158 13.66 16.18 -19.89
C ALA A 158 14.73 15.23 -20.48
N THR A 159 15.96 15.26 -19.96
CA THR A 159 17.06 14.40 -20.40
C THR A 159 16.82 12.95 -20.01
N LEU A 160 16.39 12.67 -18.77
CA LEU A 160 16.01 11.33 -18.31
C LEU A 160 14.86 10.72 -19.12
N ARG A 161 13.91 11.54 -19.59
CA ARG A 161 12.85 11.06 -20.49
C ARG A 161 13.35 10.80 -21.90
N ALA A 162 14.25 11.64 -22.42
CA ALA A 162 14.87 11.41 -23.72
C ALA A 162 15.70 10.12 -23.71
N GLU A 163 16.56 9.95 -22.71
CA GLU A 163 17.36 8.75 -22.53
C GLU A 163 16.50 7.50 -22.35
N ALA A 164 15.42 7.57 -21.56
CA ALA A 164 14.49 6.44 -21.42
C ALA A 164 13.81 6.08 -22.75
N ARG A 165 13.46 7.07 -23.59
CA ARG A 165 12.90 6.82 -24.93
C ARG A 165 13.93 6.16 -25.84
N ASP A 166 15.18 6.63 -25.82
CA ASP A 166 16.25 6.08 -26.64
C ASP A 166 16.54 4.61 -26.27
N ARG A 167 16.54 4.28 -24.97
CA ARG A 167 16.64 2.89 -24.48
C ARG A 167 15.49 2.01 -24.99
N ILE A 168 14.25 2.50 -24.94
CA ILE A 168 13.09 1.74 -25.44
C ILE A 168 13.19 1.51 -26.96
N VAL A 169 13.63 2.50 -27.73
CA VAL A 169 13.82 2.35 -29.18
C VAL A 169 14.93 1.34 -29.49
N GLN A 170 16.02 1.36 -28.71
CA GLN A 170 17.10 0.38 -28.84
C GLN A 170 16.61 -1.05 -28.56
N ASP A 171 15.78 -1.24 -27.54
CA ASP A 171 15.21 -2.56 -27.19
C ASP A 171 14.14 -3.02 -28.20
N GLN A 172 13.47 -2.09 -28.89
CA GLN A 172 12.50 -2.38 -29.96
C GLN A 172 13.15 -2.67 -31.32
N GLN A 173 14.47 -2.44 -31.49
CA GLN A 173 15.14 -2.88 -32.70
C GLN A 173 15.22 -4.40 -32.71
N PRO A 174 14.54 -5.10 -33.64
CA PRO A 174 14.71 -6.54 -33.77
C PRO A 174 16.16 -6.82 -34.09
N SER A 175 16.83 -7.57 -33.22
CA SER A 175 18.16 -8.09 -33.49
C SER A 175 18.10 -8.82 -34.84
N PRO A 176 19.01 -8.54 -35.81
CA PRO A 176 18.94 -9.12 -37.16
C PRO A 176 19.27 -10.63 -37.24
N LEU A 177 18.96 -11.39 -36.20
CA LEU A 177 19.18 -12.84 -36.08
C LEU A 177 17.98 -13.54 -35.43
N SER A 178 16.78 -13.34 -35.99
CA SER A 178 15.73 -14.37 -36.00
C SER A 178 15.48 -14.82 -37.45
N GLY A 179 16.55 -15.32 -38.06
CA GLY A 179 16.47 -16.08 -39.29
C GLY A 179 15.83 -17.45 -39.02
N PHE A 180 14.51 -17.52 -39.10
CA PHE A 180 13.82 -18.77 -39.44
C PHE A 180 12.56 -18.42 -40.23
N GLY A 181 12.64 -18.60 -41.55
CA GLY A 181 11.59 -18.19 -42.47
C GLY A 181 10.32 -19.00 -42.34
N SER A 182 9.22 -18.45 -42.86
CA SER A 182 8.26 -19.16 -43.72
C SER A 182 7.27 -18.18 -44.36
N SER A 183 7.35 -18.12 -45.70
CA SER A 183 6.29 -17.94 -46.70
C SER A 183 5.17 -16.91 -46.49
N SER A 184 5.21 -15.93 -47.40
CA SER A 184 4.11 -15.22 -48.06
C SER A 184 2.70 -15.85 -48.02
N SER A 185 1.72 -15.03 -47.67
CA SER A 185 0.41 -15.05 -48.34
C SER A 185 -0.14 -13.63 -48.44
N SER A 186 -0.17 -13.13 -49.67
CA SER A 186 -0.83 -11.90 -50.10
C SER A 186 -2.35 -12.06 -50.14
N SER A 187 -3.08 -11.18 -49.46
CA SER A 187 -4.47 -10.81 -49.74
C SER A 187 -4.69 -9.44 -49.09
N GLY A 188 -4.72 -8.33 -49.82
CA GLY A 188 -5.87 -7.96 -50.64
C GLY A 188 -6.75 -6.99 -49.84
N GLY A 189 -6.53 -5.68 -49.99
CA GLY A 189 -7.30 -4.64 -49.32
C GLY A 189 -7.15 -3.29 -50.03
N SER A 190 -8.06 -3.04 -50.96
CA SER A 190 -8.14 -1.86 -51.82
C SER A 190 -8.99 -0.74 -51.18
N GLY A 191 -8.60 0.51 -51.38
CA GLY A 191 -9.36 1.73 -51.08
C GLY A 191 -8.44 2.84 -50.56
N GLY A 192 -8.15 3.96 -51.22
CA GLY A 192 -8.85 4.67 -52.30
C GLY A 192 -9.41 5.98 -51.75
N GLY A 193 -8.69 7.11 -51.93
CA GLY A 193 -9.17 8.48 -51.63
C GLY A 193 -8.09 9.38 -51.01
N LYS A 194 -7.20 10.04 -51.76
CA LYS A 194 -7.32 11.27 -52.60
C LYS A 194 -6.83 12.55 -51.89
N SER A 195 -5.65 12.99 -52.37
CA SER A 195 -5.04 14.33 -52.46
C SER A 195 -5.69 15.55 -51.81
N GLY A 196 -4.83 16.36 -51.17
CA GLY A 196 -5.06 17.79 -50.96
C GLY A 196 -3.80 18.49 -50.45
N GLY A 197 -2.86 18.78 -51.36
CA GLY A 197 -1.68 19.60 -51.08
C GLY A 197 -2.03 21.10 -51.02
N GLY A 198 -1.25 21.85 -50.24
CA GLY A 198 -1.41 23.30 -50.09
C GLY A 198 -0.16 23.96 -49.51
N THR A 199 0.93 23.95 -50.28
CA THR A 199 2.10 24.81 -50.05
C THR A 199 1.78 26.22 -50.57
N LYS A 200 2.02 27.26 -49.77
CA LYS A 200 2.21 28.63 -50.28
C LYS A 200 3.40 29.28 -49.60
N SER A 201 4.38 29.61 -50.45
CA SER A 201 5.54 30.43 -50.18
C SER A 201 5.35 31.84 -50.77
N GLY A 202 6.18 32.77 -50.31
CA GLY A 202 6.50 34.06 -50.94
C GLY A 202 5.55 35.21 -50.55
N GLY A 203 6.00 36.43 -50.26
CA GLY A 203 7.33 37.05 -50.32
C GLY A 203 7.17 38.58 -50.40
N GLY A 204 8.20 39.33 -49.95
CA GLY A 204 8.41 40.77 -50.21
C GLY A 204 7.63 41.74 -49.31
N GLY A 205 8.15 42.88 -48.84
CA GLY A 205 9.40 43.59 -49.09
C GLY A 205 9.16 45.10 -48.95
N GLY A 206 9.95 45.80 -48.10
CA GLY A 206 10.10 47.27 -48.03
C GLY A 206 8.87 48.06 -47.51
N ASN A 207 8.98 49.29 -46.98
CA ASN A 207 10.09 50.21 -46.78
C ASN A 207 9.61 51.40 -45.89
N LYS A 208 10.56 52.02 -45.19
CA LYS A 208 10.69 53.47 -44.86
C LYS A 208 9.79 54.20 -43.84
N GLN A 209 10.54 55.04 -43.09
CA GLN A 209 10.20 56.35 -42.48
C GLN A 209 9.19 56.31 -41.33
N GLY A 210 9.56 56.64 -40.09
CA GLY A 210 10.42 57.73 -39.65
C GLY A 210 9.56 58.94 -39.33
N SER A 211 9.39 59.28 -38.04
CA SER A 211 9.17 60.65 -37.57
C SER A 211 9.27 60.75 -36.05
N ARG A 212 9.91 61.86 -35.67
CA ARG A 212 10.18 62.38 -34.33
C ARG A 212 8.89 62.82 -33.63
N ALA A 213 8.96 62.91 -32.30
CA ALA A 213 8.59 64.08 -31.47
C ALA A 213 8.08 63.58 -30.11
N GLY A 214 8.78 63.87 -29.01
CA GLY A 214 8.38 64.93 -28.08
C GLY A 214 7.92 64.24 -26.80
N GLY A 215 8.56 64.37 -25.65
CA GLY A 215 8.83 65.62 -24.96
C GLY A 215 7.63 65.95 -24.07
N ASN A 216 7.68 65.59 -22.77
CA ASN A 216 7.66 66.55 -21.66
C ASN A 216 7.05 66.00 -20.34
N THR A 217 7.64 66.54 -19.29
CA THR A 217 7.44 66.55 -17.83
C THR A 217 6.05 66.46 -17.20
N GLY A 218 6.07 66.10 -15.91
CA GLY A 218 5.09 66.45 -14.88
C GLY A 218 4.63 65.20 -14.12
N GLY A 219 4.88 64.98 -12.83
CA GLY A 219 5.06 65.92 -11.73
C GLY A 219 3.95 65.69 -10.71
N GLY A 220 4.29 65.01 -9.61
CA GLY A 220 3.71 65.19 -8.25
C GLY A 220 2.24 64.88 -8.00
N GLY A 221 1.98 64.00 -7.02
CA GLY A 221 0.71 64.01 -6.29
C GLY A 221 0.33 62.72 -5.58
N ALA A 222 0.85 62.50 -4.37
CA ALA A 222 0.20 61.69 -3.33
C ALA A 222 -0.35 62.65 -2.25
N PRO A 223 -1.11 62.18 -1.25
CA PRO A 223 -2.40 61.49 -1.32
C PRO A 223 -3.48 62.28 -0.52
N LYS A 224 -4.76 61.88 -0.60
CA LYS A 224 -5.76 62.28 0.42
C LYS A 224 -6.73 61.14 0.76
N ARG A 225 -6.79 60.91 2.08
CA ARG A 225 -7.80 60.26 2.92
C ARG A 225 -7.80 58.74 2.97
#